data_AF-A0A966NA20-F1
#
_entry.id   AF-A0A966NA20-F1
#
_cell.length_a   1.000
_cell.length_b   1.000
_cell.length_c   1.000
_cell.angle_alpha   90.00
_cell.angle_beta   90.00
_cell.angle_gamma   90.00
#
_symmetry.space_group_name_H-M   'P 1'
#
loop_
_entity.id
_entity.type
_entity.pdbx_description
1 polymer ?
#
loop_
_entity_poly.entity_id
_entity_poly.type
_entity_poly.pdbx_seq_one_letter_code
_entity_poly.pdbx_strand_id
1 'polypeptide(L)'
;MNPTIEQMMLTIGQQARLASRAMARATSQQKNQALSNIAKAIRKDVAKILTANVRDVERAKASGHDAAFVDRLTMTEKSIETMALGLEQIVSLDDPIGQITPFKQQPSGILIGQMRVPLGVIGIIYESRPNVYQDKGVELRVDPKTRSLLESKQFSNLVDATEEDWRTEYLAPILSIKIVENFDEAIDHIELYGSKHTDAIITKNQEHANRFLREVDSASVMVNTSTRFADGFEYGLGAEIGISNDKLHARGPVGLEGLTSLKYVVMGHGEVRQ
;
A
#
# COMPACT_ATOMS: atom_id res chain seq x y z
N MET A 1 -20.40 -16.75 30.81
CA MET A 1 -19.77 -17.49 29.70
C MET A 1 -19.04 -16.48 28.84
N ASN A 2 -17.76 -16.71 28.54
CA ASN A 2 -17.06 -15.84 27.59
C ASN A 2 -17.73 -15.98 26.22
N PRO A 3 -17.97 -14.88 25.50
CA PRO A 3 -18.55 -14.93 24.16
C PRO A 3 -17.67 -15.80 23.25
N THR A 4 -18.30 -16.56 22.36
CA THR A 4 -17.56 -17.24 21.29
C THR A 4 -16.89 -16.22 20.38
N ILE A 5 -15.83 -16.62 19.67
CA ILE A 5 -15.14 -15.74 18.70
C ILE A 5 -16.14 -15.22 17.65
N GLU A 6 -17.05 -16.07 17.17
CA GLU A 6 -18.11 -15.70 16.24
C GLU A 6 -19.01 -14.59 16.79
N GLN A 7 -19.50 -14.74 18.03
CA GLN A 7 -20.34 -13.73 18.69
C GLN A 7 -19.59 -12.42 18.92
N MET A 8 -18.30 -12.50 19.27
CA MET A 8 -17.44 -11.33 19.43
C MET A 8 -17.26 -10.59 18.10
N MET A 9 -16.92 -11.29 17.02
CA MET A 9 -16.71 -10.71 15.69
C MET A 9 -18.00 -10.10 15.12
N LEU A 10 -19.15 -10.76 15.32
CA LEU A 10 -20.45 -10.22 14.92
C LEU A 10 -20.76 -8.92 15.67
N THR A 11 -20.51 -8.89 16.98
CA THR A 11 -20.74 -7.70 17.82
C THR A 11 -19.87 -6.53 17.36
N ILE A 12 -18.57 -6.77 17.12
CA ILE A 12 -17.63 -5.75 16.63
C ILE A 12 -18.10 -5.20 15.28
N GLY A 13 -18.49 -6.08 14.35
CA GLY A 13 -18.98 -5.67 13.03
C GLY A 13 -20.26 -4.82 13.10
N GLN A 14 -21.20 -5.20 13.96
CA GLN A 14 -22.43 -4.43 14.19
C GLN A 14 -22.14 -3.05 14.78
N GLN A 15 -21.28 -2.98 15.80
CA GLN A 15 -20.87 -1.71 16.41
C GLN A 15 -20.14 -0.80 15.43
N ALA A 16 -19.21 -1.34 14.64
CA ALA A 16 -18.50 -0.60 13.60
C ALA A 16 -19.48 -0.04 12.55
N ARG A 17 -20.46 -0.85 12.12
CA ARG A 17 -21.48 -0.41 11.15
C ARG A 17 -22.38 0.68 11.71
N LEU A 18 -22.77 0.61 12.99
CA LEU A 18 -23.53 1.67 13.65
C LEU A 18 -22.73 2.97 13.74
N ALA A 19 -21.48 2.89 14.16
CA ALA A 19 -20.58 4.05 14.27
C ALA A 19 -20.25 4.69 12.91
N SER A 20 -20.18 3.89 11.84
CA SER A 20 -19.87 4.38 10.48
C SER A 20 -20.80 5.50 10.01
N ARG A 21 -22.08 5.48 10.43
CA ARG A 21 -23.06 6.52 10.09
C ARG A 21 -22.78 7.85 10.80
N ALA A 22 -22.28 7.81 12.03
CA ALA A 22 -21.85 9.01 12.73
C ALA A 22 -20.58 9.57 12.09
N MET A 23 -19.62 8.70 11.76
CA MET A 23 -18.38 9.08 11.08
C MET A 23 -18.63 9.70 9.70
N ALA A 24 -19.55 9.15 8.90
CA ALA A 24 -19.89 9.69 7.59
C ALA A 24 -20.53 11.09 7.63
N ARG A 25 -21.07 11.50 8.79
CA ARG A 25 -21.66 12.84 9.01
C ARG A 25 -20.72 13.80 9.73
N ALA A 26 -19.60 13.31 10.27
CA ALA A 26 -18.65 14.13 10.99
C ALA A 26 -17.99 15.14 10.04
N THR A 27 -17.87 16.39 10.48
CA THR A 27 -17.20 17.42 9.70
C THR A 27 -15.69 17.17 9.66
N SER A 28 -15.01 17.72 8.66
CA SER A 28 -13.55 17.66 8.56
C SER A 28 -12.88 18.20 9.83
N GLN A 29 -13.42 19.28 10.41
CA GLN A 29 -12.94 19.84 11.68
C GLN A 29 -13.04 18.84 12.84
N GLN A 30 -14.17 18.14 12.98
CA GLN A 30 -14.36 17.13 14.04
C GLN A 30 -13.40 15.95 13.87
N LYS A 31 -13.24 15.46 12.64
CA LYS A 31 -12.28 14.39 12.31
C LYS A 31 -10.85 14.81 12.61
N ASN A 32 -10.45 16.00 12.16
CA ASN A 32 -9.11 16.53 12.38
C ASN A 32 -8.81 16.74 13.86
N GLN A 33 -9.78 17.27 14.62
CA GLN A 33 -9.63 17.42 16.07
C GLN A 33 -9.45 16.07 16.77
N ALA A 34 -10.18 15.04 16.36
CA ALA A 34 -10.02 13.69 16.91
C ALA A 34 -8.61 13.13 16.63
N LEU A 35 -8.10 13.26 15.39
CA LEU A 35 -6.76 12.83 15.02
C LEU A 35 -5.67 13.58 15.80
N SER A 36 -5.78 14.91 15.92
CA SER A 36 -4.85 15.70 16.74
C SER A 36 -4.89 15.32 18.22
N ASN A 37 -6.06 14.96 18.76
CA ASN A 37 -6.18 14.49 20.14
C ASN A 37 -5.53 13.12 20.33
N ILE A 38 -5.63 12.22 19.36
CA ILE A 38 -4.95 10.92 19.39
C ILE A 38 -3.44 11.13 19.34
N ALA A 39 -2.93 11.98 18.45
CA ALA A 39 -1.49 12.29 18.37
C ALA A 39 -0.94 12.82 19.71
N LYS A 40 -1.68 13.75 20.35
CA LYS A 40 -1.36 14.26 21.69
C LYS A 40 -1.39 13.17 22.76
N ALA A 41 -2.36 12.26 22.73
CA ALA A 41 -2.47 11.17 23.68
C ALA A 41 -1.29 10.18 23.53
N ILE A 42 -0.92 9.83 22.30
CA ILE A 42 0.25 8.99 22.01
C ILE A 42 1.52 9.60 22.60
N ARG A 43 1.77 10.89 22.33
CA ARG A 43 2.96 11.60 22.88
C ARG A 43 2.94 11.73 24.40
N LYS A 44 1.76 11.89 25.00
CA LYS A 44 1.61 11.94 26.46
C LYS A 44 1.93 10.60 27.12
N ASP A 45 1.56 9.49 26.48
CA ASP A 45 1.63 8.15 27.07
C ASP A 45 2.80 7.29 26.52
N VAL A 46 3.83 7.89 25.90
CA VAL A 46 5.01 7.19 25.35
C VAL A 46 5.60 6.17 26.32
N ALA A 47 5.84 6.57 27.57
CA ALA A 47 6.41 5.69 28.59
C ALA A 47 5.51 4.46 28.88
N LYS A 48 4.18 4.63 28.86
CA LYS A 48 3.23 3.53 29.06
C LYS A 48 3.22 2.59 27.86
N ILE A 49 3.26 3.14 26.65
CA ILE A 49 3.30 2.37 25.39
C ILE A 49 4.58 1.51 25.35
N LEU A 50 5.74 2.11 25.63
CA LEU A 50 7.01 1.38 25.67
C LEU A 50 7.02 0.29 26.76
N THR A 51 6.52 0.59 27.95
CA THR A 51 6.43 -0.39 29.04
C THR A 51 5.53 -1.57 28.67
N ALA A 52 4.43 -1.33 27.95
CA ALA A 52 3.57 -2.39 27.45
C ALA A 52 4.27 -3.20 26.36
N ASN A 53 4.91 -2.54 25.39
CA ASN A 53 5.61 -3.20 24.28
C ASN A 53 6.77 -4.08 24.74
N VAL A 54 7.51 -3.69 25.78
CA VAL A 54 8.56 -4.53 26.39
C VAL A 54 7.99 -5.89 26.83
N ARG A 55 6.81 -5.91 27.45
CA ARG A 55 6.16 -7.17 27.88
C ARG A 55 5.75 -8.03 26.69
N ASP A 56 5.33 -7.41 25.59
CA ASP A 56 4.99 -8.12 24.36
C ASP A 56 6.23 -8.71 23.69
N VAL A 57 7.33 -7.96 23.64
CA VAL A 57 8.63 -8.42 23.13
C VAL A 57 9.18 -9.57 23.98
N GLU A 58 9.11 -9.48 25.30
CA GLU A 58 9.51 -10.56 26.22
C GLU A 58 8.67 -11.83 25.97
N ARG A 59 7.35 -11.68 25.82
CA ARG A 59 6.46 -12.79 25.51
C ARG A 59 6.77 -13.42 24.14
N ALA A 60 7.05 -12.60 23.13
CA ALA A 60 7.39 -13.07 21.80
C ALA A 60 8.69 -13.89 21.79
N LYS A 61 9.73 -13.39 22.49
CA LYS A 61 10.99 -14.12 22.70
C LYS A 61 10.75 -15.45 23.44
N ALA A 62 9.96 -15.44 24.51
CA ALA A 62 9.64 -16.65 25.27
C ALA A 62 8.83 -17.68 24.46
N SER A 63 8.05 -17.22 23.49
CA SER A 63 7.25 -18.08 22.59
C SER A 63 8.05 -18.61 21.39
N GLY A 64 9.35 -18.30 21.30
CA GLY A 64 10.24 -18.83 20.27
C GLY A 64 10.15 -18.15 18.89
N HIS A 65 9.61 -16.93 18.82
CA HIS A 65 9.62 -16.17 17.57
C HIS A 65 11.03 -15.78 17.15
N ASP A 66 11.28 -15.70 15.83
CA ASP A 66 12.59 -15.35 15.28
C ASP A 66 12.99 -13.89 15.55
N ALA A 67 14.28 -13.59 15.36
CA ALA A 67 14.84 -12.27 15.63
C ALA A 67 14.21 -11.16 14.76
N ALA A 68 13.84 -11.46 13.52
CA ALA A 68 13.21 -10.48 12.63
C ALA A 68 11.80 -10.15 13.10
N PHE A 69 11.01 -11.13 13.53
CA PHE A 69 9.69 -10.92 14.12
C PHE A 69 9.77 -10.05 15.38
N VAL A 70 10.73 -10.33 16.25
CA VAL A 70 10.95 -9.58 17.49
C VAL A 70 11.38 -8.14 17.20
N ASP A 71 12.26 -7.92 16.23
CA ASP A 71 12.68 -6.58 15.80
C ASP A 71 11.47 -5.75 15.31
N ARG A 72 10.60 -6.36 14.49
CA ARG A 72 9.36 -5.72 13.98
C ARG A 72 8.33 -5.41 15.04
N LEU A 73 8.31 -6.19 16.12
CA LEU A 73 7.45 -5.96 17.26
C LEU A 73 7.99 -4.86 18.17
N THR A 74 9.30 -4.64 18.17
CA THR A 74 9.97 -3.71 19.09
C THR A 74 9.67 -2.26 18.71
N MET A 75 9.13 -1.51 19.65
CA MET A 75 8.85 -0.08 19.49
C MET A 75 9.96 0.76 20.13
N THR A 76 10.30 1.85 19.46
CA THR A 76 11.21 2.88 19.94
C THR A 76 10.47 4.19 20.14
N GLU A 77 11.04 5.12 20.91
CA GLU A 77 10.51 6.49 21.01
C GLU A 77 10.36 7.13 19.62
N LYS A 78 11.35 6.90 18.74
CA LYS A 78 11.31 7.36 17.35
C LYS A 78 10.10 6.80 16.60
N SER A 79 9.83 5.50 16.68
CA SER A 79 8.66 4.91 16.00
C SER A 79 7.34 5.46 16.56
N ILE A 80 7.27 5.73 17.86
CA ILE A 80 6.08 6.31 18.49
C ILE A 80 5.86 7.74 18.02
N GLU A 81 6.92 8.54 17.93
CA GLU A 81 6.84 9.89 17.38
C GLU A 81 6.43 9.86 15.90
N THR A 82 6.95 8.91 15.10
CA THR A 82 6.53 8.73 13.71
C THR A 82 5.02 8.44 13.61
N MET A 83 4.42 7.69 14.54
CA MET A 83 2.95 7.48 14.54
C MET A 83 2.20 8.78 14.80
N ALA A 84 2.66 9.61 15.74
CA ALA A 84 2.02 10.88 16.06
C ALA A 84 2.13 11.87 14.89
N LEU A 85 3.30 11.94 14.25
CA LEU A 85 3.53 12.73 13.04
C LEU A 85 2.65 12.25 11.87
N GLY A 86 2.47 10.94 11.70
CA GLY A 86 1.58 10.39 10.67
C GLY A 86 0.13 10.85 10.83
N LEU A 87 -0.37 10.95 12.07
CA LEU A 87 -1.70 11.49 12.34
C LEU A 87 -1.80 12.98 11.99
N GLU A 88 -0.76 13.75 12.28
CA GLU A 88 -0.70 15.19 11.96
C GLU A 88 -0.59 15.44 10.45
N GLN A 89 0.11 14.56 9.73
CA GLN A 89 0.12 14.56 8.28
C GLN A 89 -1.28 14.33 7.72
N ILE A 90 -2.02 13.33 8.21
CA ILE A 90 -3.41 13.09 7.78
C ILE A 90 -4.30 14.32 8.04
N VAL A 91 -4.10 15.04 9.16
CA VAL A 91 -4.84 16.27 9.47
C VAL A 91 -4.60 17.37 8.43
N SER A 92 -3.42 17.39 7.81
CA SER A 92 -3.06 18.36 6.76
C SER A 92 -3.60 18.01 5.37
N LEU A 93 -4.10 16.79 5.18
CA LEU A 93 -4.66 16.34 3.90
C LEU A 93 -6.09 16.86 3.69
N ASP A 94 -6.43 17.08 2.42
CA ASP A 94 -7.79 17.45 2.05
C ASP A 94 -8.77 16.30 2.35
N ASP A 95 -9.94 16.68 2.88
CA ASP A 95 -10.99 15.71 3.17
C ASP A 95 -11.71 15.29 1.88
N PRO A 96 -11.61 14.02 1.45
CA PRO A 96 -12.27 13.57 0.24
C PRO A 96 -13.79 13.45 0.40
N ILE A 97 -14.31 13.34 1.62
CA ILE A 97 -15.73 13.03 1.85
C ILE A 97 -16.61 14.23 1.49
N GLY A 98 -17.62 13.99 0.66
CA GLY A 98 -18.58 15.00 0.25
C GLY A 98 -18.16 15.83 -0.96
N GLN A 99 -16.93 15.66 -1.48
CA GLN A 99 -16.51 16.29 -2.73
C GLN A 99 -17.41 15.85 -3.88
N ILE A 100 -17.83 16.80 -4.73
CA ILE A 100 -18.75 16.55 -5.85
C ILE A 100 -18.04 16.93 -7.15
N THR A 101 -18.04 16.04 -8.14
CA THR A 101 -17.59 16.36 -9.51
C THR A 101 -18.46 17.48 -10.10
N PRO A 102 -17.93 18.33 -10.99
CA PRO A 102 -18.73 19.37 -11.65
C PRO A 102 -20.05 18.83 -12.21
N PHE A 103 -21.16 19.49 -11.87
CA PHE A 103 -22.48 19.09 -12.35
C PHE A 103 -22.56 19.24 -13.88
N LYS A 104 -23.12 18.24 -14.54
CA LYS A 104 -23.43 18.27 -15.97
C LYS A 104 -24.94 18.40 -16.14
N GLN A 105 -25.37 19.41 -16.89
CA GLN A 105 -26.77 19.54 -17.28
C GLN A 105 -27.12 18.49 -18.33
N GLN A 106 -28.24 17.81 -18.15
CA GLN A 106 -28.79 16.85 -19.11
C GLN A 106 -29.86 17.51 -19.99
N PRO A 107 -30.19 16.93 -21.17
CA PRO A 107 -31.27 17.42 -22.01
C PRO A 107 -32.63 17.50 -21.30
N SER A 108 -32.87 16.66 -20.29
CA SER A 108 -34.09 16.70 -19.48
C SER A 108 -34.17 17.91 -18.54
N GLY A 109 -33.08 18.67 -18.34
CA GLY A 109 -33.01 19.79 -17.40
C GLY A 109 -32.34 19.46 -16.06
N ILE A 110 -32.22 18.17 -15.70
CA ILE A 110 -31.56 17.75 -14.46
C ILE A 110 -30.05 18.02 -14.51
N LEU A 111 -29.47 18.30 -13.34
CA LEU A 111 -28.03 18.39 -13.11
C LEU A 111 -27.55 17.08 -12.47
N ILE A 112 -26.57 16.43 -13.09
CA ILE A 112 -25.97 15.19 -12.57
C ILE A 112 -24.50 15.40 -12.19
N GLY A 113 -24.12 14.91 -11.01
CA GLY A 113 -22.74 14.86 -10.54
C GLY A 113 -22.48 13.55 -9.80
N GLN A 114 -21.22 13.32 -9.43
CA GLN A 114 -20.82 12.21 -8.56
C GLN A 114 -20.24 12.76 -7.27
N MET A 115 -20.74 12.27 -6.14
CA MET A 115 -20.28 12.63 -4.80
C MET A 115 -19.44 11.51 -4.22
N ARG A 116 -18.32 11.87 -3.60
CA ARG A 116 -17.45 10.96 -2.88
C ARG A 116 -18.01 10.66 -1.48
N VAL A 117 -18.11 9.39 -1.14
CA VAL A 117 -18.67 8.87 0.12
C VAL A 117 -17.74 7.82 0.72
N PRO A 118 -17.71 7.63 2.05
CA PRO A 118 -16.86 6.60 2.64
C PRO A 118 -17.34 5.21 2.24
N LEU A 119 -16.42 4.24 2.10
CA LEU A 119 -16.79 2.83 1.85
C LEU A 119 -17.70 2.27 2.96
N GLY A 120 -17.48 2.70 4.20
CA GLY A 120 -18.27 2.30 5.37
C GLY A 120 -17.38 1.75 6.47
N VAL A 121 -17.28 0.43 6.56
CA VAL A 121 -16.46 -0.27 7.56
C VAL A 121 -15.27 -0.92 6.86
N ILE A 122 -14.07 -0.68 7.39
CA ILE A 122 -12.82 -1.25 6.89
C ILE A 122 -12.29 -2.21 7.96
N GLY A 123 -12.04 -3.46 7.58
CA GLY A 123 -11.32 -4.42 8.40
C GLY A 123 -9.83 -4.37 8.05
N ILE A 124 -8.97 -4.14 9.05
CA ILE A 124 -7.52 -4.14 8.87
C ILE A 124 -6.97 -5.35 9.60
N ILE A 125 -6.39 -6.29 8.85
CA ILE A 125 -5.67 -7.45 9.37
C ILE A 125 -4.21 -7.24 9.00
N TYR A 126 -3.33 -7.23 9.99
CA TYR A 126 -1.90 -7.04 9.77
C TYR A 126 -1.11 -7.99 10.64
N GLU A 127 0.07 -8.34 10.17
CA GLU A 127 1.11 -9.03 10.92
C GLU A 127 2.29 -8.09 11.18
N SER A 128 3.33 -8.55 11.88
CA SER A 128 4.50 -7.74 12.16
C SER A 128 5.19 -7.35 10.84
N ARG A 129 5.29 -6.03 10.57
CA ARG A 129 5.71 -5.44 9.29
C ARG A 129 7.18 -5.73 8.96
N PRO A 130 7.51 -6.56 7.95
CA PRO A 130 8.89 -6.94 7.64
C PRO A 130 9.69 -5.80 7.03
N ASN A 131 10.50 -5.14 7.87
CA ASN A 131 11.57 -4.27 7.41
C ASN A 131 12.91 -4.73 8.00
N VAL A 132 13.89 -4.99 7.12
CA VAL A 132 15.35 -4.76 7.22
C VAL A 132 16.09 -5.79 6.35
N TYR A 133 16.94 -5.34 5.43
CA TYR A 133 18.06 -6.14 4.90
C TYR A 133 19.34 -5.32 5.05
N GLN A 134 20.11 -5.61 6.10
CA GLN A 134 21.46 -5.07 6.28
C GLN A 134 22.51 -6.15 5.95
N ASP A 135 23.54 -5.68 5.26
CA ASP A 135 24.83 -6.30 4.94
C ASP A 135 24.83 -7.31 3.77
N LYS A 136 24.88 -6.72 2.57
CA LYS A 136 24.58 -7.29 1.24
C LYS A 136 25.66 -8.24 0.66
N GLY A 137 25.82 -9.41 1.25
CA GLY A 137 26.28 -10.62 0.54
C GLY A 137 25.18 -11.19 -0.35
N VAL A 138 24.79 -10.47 -1.40
CA VAL A 138 23.63 -10.82 -2.25
C VAL A 138 23.91 -12.09 -3.06
N GLU A 139 23.05 -13.08 -2.92
CA GLU A 139 23.06 -14.28 -3.77
C GLU A 139 22.49 -13.94 -5.16
N LEU A 140 23.24 -14.26 -6.22
CA LEU A 140 22.82 -14.05 -7.60
C LEU A 140 22.35 -15.37 -8.20
N ARG A 141 21.05 -15.47 -8.48
CA ARG A 141 20.45 -16.58 -9.23
C ARG A 141 20.35 -16.19 -10.70
N VAL A 142 21.01 -16.93 -11.58
CA VAL A 142 21.25 -16.49 -12.96
C VAL A 142 20.87 -17.55 -13.98
N ASP A 143 20.35 -17.12 -15.13
CA ASP A 143 20.14 -18.02 -16.27
C ASP A 143 21.48 -18.37 -16.96
N PRO A 144 21.55 -19.41 -17.81
CA PRO A 144 22.81 -19.85 -18.45
C PRO A 144 23.52 -18.75 -19.25
N LYS A 145 22.77 -17.86 -19.92
CA LYS A 145 23.36 -16.74 -20.67
C LYS A 145 23.98 -15.72 -19.72
N THR A 146 23.26 -15.35 -18.66
CA THR A 146 23.77 -14.43 -17.63
C THR A 146 24.99 -15.00 -16.93
N ARG A 147 24.98 -16.29 -16.57
CA ARG A 147 26.13 -16.98 -15.96
C ARG A 147 27.40 -16.79 -16.80
N SER A 148 27.32 -17.16 -18.08
CA SER A 148 28.45 -17.07 -19.01
C SER A 148 29.00 -15.64 -19.10
N LEU A 149 28.12 -14.64 -19.14
CA LEU A 149 28.51 -13.23 -19.17
C LEU A 149 29.19 -12.80 -17.86
N LEU A 150 28.60 -13.10 -16.70
CA LEU A 150 29.11 -12.68 -15.41
C LEU A 150 30.44 -13.37 -15.05
N GLU A 151 30.58 -14.66 -15.35
CA GLU A 151 31.85 -15.39 -15.17
C GLU A 151 32.97 -14.78 -16.03
N SER A 152 32.67 -14.34 -17.26
CA SER A 152 33.65 -13.61 -18.10
C SER A 152 34.10 -12.27 -17.48
N LYS A 153 33.31 -11.71 -16.56
CA LYS A 153 33.58 -10.49 -15.80
C LYS A 153 34.11 -10.76 -14.40
N GLN A 154 34.56 -11.99 -14.13
CA GLN A 154 35.16 -12.41 -12.85
C GLN A 154 34.20 -12.40 -11.66
N PHE A 155 32.88 -12.48 -11.89
CA PHE A 155 31.92 -12.75 -10.83
C PHE A 155 32.02 -14.23 -10.41
N SER A 156 31.85 -14.49 -9.12
CA SER A 156 31.89 -15.84 -8.52
C SER A 156 30.67 -16.04 -7.61
N ASN A 157 30.45 -17.28 -7.14
CA ASN A 157 29.32 -17.67 -6.29
C ASN A 157 27.93 -17.45 -6.93
N LEU A 158 27.82 -17.70 -8.24
CA LEU A 158 26.55 -17.64 -8.97
C LEU A 158 25.76 -18.95 -8.78
N VAL A 159 24.47 -18.83 -8.48
CA VAL A 159 23.53 -19.95 -8.35
C VAL A 159 22.71 -20.05 -9.64
N ASP A 160 22.39 -21.26 -10.10
CA ASP A 160 21.53 -21.43 -11.27
C ASP A 160 20.08 -21.08 -10.91
N ALA A 161 19.47 -20.18 -11.68
CA ALA A 161 18.05 -19.88 -11.54
C ALA A 161 17.19 -21.05 -12.06
N THR A 162 16.14 -21.36 -11.32
CA THR A 162 15.07 -22.31 -11.64
C THR A 162 13.83 -21.58 -12.13
N GLU A 163 12.84 -22.28 -12.68
CA GLU A 163 11.58 -21.64 -13.10
C GLU A 163 10.81 -20.99 -11.94
N GLU A 164 10.92 -21.55 -10.73
CA GLU A 164 10.25 -21.03 -9.54
C GLU A 164 10.86 -19.69 -9.09
N ASP A 165 12.15 -19.49 -9.35
CA ASP A 165 12.88 -18.28 -8.97
C ASP A 165 12.32 -17.03 -9.65
N TRP A 166 11.75 -17.16 -10.85
CA TRP A 166 11.10 -16.05 -11.57
C TRP A 166 9.80 -15.60 -10.92
N ARG A 167 9.12 -16.48 -10.16
CA ARG A 167 7.87 -16.19 -9.44
C ARG A 167 8.07 -15.84 -7.97
N THR A 168 9.28 -16.07 -7.45
CA THR A 168 9.54 -16.01 -6.02
C THR A 168 9.83 -14.58 -5.56
N GLU A 169 9.04 -14.10 -4.61
CA GLU A 169 9.39 -12.93 -3.82
C GLU A 169 10.27 -13.36 -2.65
N TYR A 170 11.58 -13.11 -2.75
CA TYR A 170 12.55 -13.66 -1.79
C TYR A 170 12.46 -13.06 -0.40
N LEU A 171 12.12 -11.77 -0.30
CA LEU A 171 12.23 -11.00 0.95
C LEU A 171 13.56 -11.31 1.66
N ALA A 172 14.65 -11.25 0.89
CA ALA A 172 16.01 -11.60 1.30
C ALA A 172 17.01 -10.93 0.35
N PRO A 173 18.32 -10.86 0.68
CA PRO A 173 19.37 -10.42 -0.24
C PRO A 173 19.63 -11.48 -1.33
N ILE A 174 18.61 -11.82 -2.13
CA ILE A 174 18.68 -12.74 -3.26
C ILE A 174 18.14 -11.98 -4.47
N LEU A 175 18.82 -12.09 -5.61
CA LEU A 175 18.44 -11.45 -6.86
C LEU A 175 18.49 -12.46 -8.01
N SER A 176 17.36 -12.59 -8.72
CA SER A 176 17.30 -13.32 -9.98
C SER A 176 17.65 -12.40 -11.16
N ILE A 177 18.52 -12.87 -12.06
CA ILE A 177 18.97 -12.11 -13.23
C ILE A 177 18.80 -12.98 -14.48
N LYS A 178 18.12 -12.41 -15.48
CA LYS A 178 17.89 -13.03 -16.79
C LYS A 178 18.35 -12.08 -17.90
N ILE A 179 19.08 -12.60 -18.88
CA ILE A 179 19.26 -11.91 -20.16
C ILE A 179 18.06 -12.22 -21.06
N VAL A 180 17.48 -11.16 -21.62
CA VAL A 180 16.44 -11.20 -22.64
C VAL A 180 17.02 -10.68 -23.96
N GLU A 181 16.56 -11.21 -25.09
CA GLU A 181 17.07 -10.88 -26.42
C GLU A 181 16.70 -9.47 -26.86
N ASN A 182 15.52 -9.00 -26.45
CA ASN A 182 14.98 -7.72 -26.89
C ASN A 182 13.94 -7.15 -25.92
N PHE A 183 13.41 -5.98 -26.26
CA PHE A 183 12.41 -5.27 -25.49
C PHE A 183 11.12 -6.07 -25.30
N ASP A 184 10.63 -6.73 -26.36
CA ASP A 184 9.35 -7.45 -26.31
C ASP A 184 9.44 -8.67 -25.39
N GLU A 185 10.56 -9.41 -25.41
CA GLU A 185 10.79 -10.51 -24.46
C GLU A 185 10.83 -10.01 -23.00
N ALA A 186 11.34 -8.80 -22.76
CA ALA A 186 11.32 -8.20 -21.43
C ALA A 186 9.89 -7.95 -20.94
N ILE A 187 9.02 -7.42 -21.82
CA ILE A 187 7.60 -7.20 -21.52
C ILE A 187 6.91 -8.54 -21.25
N ASP A 188 7.11 -9.54 -22.12
CA ASP A 188 6.50 -10.86 -21.96
C ASP A 188 6.94 -11.54 -20.66
N HIS A 189 8.20 -11.38 -20.25
CA HIS A 189 8.70 -11.91 -18.99
C HIS A 189 8.02 -11.26 -17.78
N ILE A 190 7.91 -9.92 -17.77
CA ILE A 190 7.19 -9.18 -16.72
C ILE A 190 5.71 -9.60 -16.70
N GLU A 191 5.11 -9.77 -17.87
CA GLU A 191 3.70 -10.16 -17.97
C GLU A 191 3.44 -11.54 -17.37
N LEU A 192 4.33 -12.49 -17.64
CA LEU A 192 4.20 -13.89 -17.23
C LEU A 192 4.54 -14.14 -15.75
N TYR A 193 5.55 -13.45 -15.22
CA TYR A 193 6.13 -13.74 -13.91
C TYR A 193 5.91 -12.65 -12.85
N GLY A 194 5.72 -11.40 -13.27
CA GLY A 194 5.55 -10.28 -12.35
C GLY A 194 4.24 -10.34 -11.55
N SER A 195 4.28 -9.83 -10.32
CA SER A 195 3.11 -9.74 -9.43
C SER A 195 2.16 -8.58 -9.74
N LYS A 196 2.41 -7.84 -10.83
CA LYS A 196 1.70 -6.60 -11.20
C LYS A 196 1.84 -5.48 -10.17
N HIS A 197 2.84 -5.53 -9.30
CA HIS A 197 3.07 -4.52 -8.26
C HIS A 197 3.83 -3.31 -8.82
N THR A 198 5.15 -3.40 -8.99
CA THR A 198 5.98 -2.31 -9.50
C THR A 198 7.05 -2.81 -10.44
N ASP A 199 7.08 -2.26 -11.65
CA ASP A 199 8.07 -2.60 -12.68
C ASP A 199 8.71 -1.34 -13.26
N ALA A 200 9.98 -1.43 -13.64
CA ALA A 200 10.75 -0.29 -14.13
C ALA A 200 11.64 -0.64 -15.31
N ILE A 201 11.82 0.32 -16.22
CA ILE A 201 12.79 0.27 -17.31
C ILE A 201 13.87 1.33 -17.13
N ILE A 202 15.13 0.98 -17.44
CA ILE A 202 16.23 1.94 -17.57
C ILE A 202 16.59 2.06 -19.04
N THR A 203 16.32 3.22 -19.65
CA THR A 203 16.54 3.44 -21.09
C THR A 203 16.74 4.92 -21.43
N LYS A 204 17.51 5.18 -22.48
CA LYS A 204 17.59 6.50 -23.15
C LYS A 204 16.70 6.57 -24.40
N ASN A 205 16.14 5.45 -24.84
CA ASN A 205 15.25 5.39 -25.99
C ASN A 205 13.82 5.77 -25.55
N GLN A 206 13.34 6.91 -26.04
CA GLN A 206 12.03 7.45 -25.69
C GLN A 206 10.87 6.58 -26.17
N GLU A 207 11.02 5.91 -27.31
CA GLU A 207 9.99 5.00 -27.84
C GLU A 207 9.82 3.81 -26.90
N HIS A 208 10.92 3.19 -26.47
CA HIS A 208 10.88 2.08 -25.50
C HIS A 208 10.33 2.53 -24.15
N ALA A 209 10.69 3.74 -23.69
CA ALA A 209 10.14 4.29 -22.45
C ALA A 209 8.60 4.42 -22.53
N ASN A 210 8.09 5.00 -23.63
CA ASN A 210 6.66 5.20 -23.84
C ASN A 210 5.92 3.87 -24.00
N ARG A 211 6.50 2.91 -24.74
CA ARG A 211 5.95 1.55 -24.89
C ARG A 211 5.87 0.85 -23.54
N PHE A 212 6.95 0.88 -22.76
CA PHE A 212 7.00 0.22 -21.45
C PHE A 212 5.93 0.76 -20.49
N LEU A 213 5.79 2.09 -20.40
CA LEU A 213 4.76 2.75 -19.59
C LEU A 213 3.33 2.37 -19.99
N ARG A 214 3.11 1.98 -21.25
CA ARG A 214 1.79 1.66 -21.80
C ARG A 214 1.48 0.17 -21.77
N GLU A 215 2.48 -0.66 -22.04
CA GLU A 215 2.32 -2.10 -22.29
C GLU A 215 2.49 -2.93 -21.02
N VAL A 216 3.29 -2.47 -20.05
CA VAL A 216 3.40 -3.14 -18.74
C VAL A 216 2.19 -2.82 -17.88
N ASP A 217 1.42 -3.84 -17.52
CA ASP A 217 0.19 -3.69 -16.75
C ASP A 217 0.41 -3.91 -15.24
N SER A 218 1.28 -3.10 -14.64
CA SER A 218 1.53 -3.11 -13.19
C SER A 218 0.92 -1.90 -12.49
N ALA A 219 0.79 -1.97 -11.17
CA ALA A 219 0.21 -0.89 -10.38
C ALA A 219 1.05 0.39 -10.42
N SER A 220 2.37 0.23 -10.48
CA SER A 220 3.33 1.31 -10.69
C SER A 220 4.30 0.94 -11.81
N VAL A 221 4.40 1.77 -12.85
CA VAL A 221 5.34 1.58 -13.97
C VAL A 221 6.27 2.77 -14.07
N MET A 222 7.59 2.54 -14.11
CA MET A 222 8.59 3.60 -13.97
C MET A 222 9.63 3.59 -15.09
N VAL A 223 10.18 4.77 -15.40
CA VAL A 223 11.29 4.95 -16.34
C VAL A 223 12.42 5.66 -15.61
N ASN A 224 13.62 5.08 -15.65
CA ASN A 224 14.85 5.66 -15.09
C ASN A 224 14.77 6.03 -13.59
N THR A 225 13.92 5.31 -12.83
CA THR A 225 13.66 5.56 -11.42
C THR A 225 13.62 4.24 -10.66
N SER A 226 14.07 4.26 -9.40
CA SER A 226 14.01 3.09 -8.53
C SER A 226 12.57 2.67 -8.24
N THR A 227 12.28 1.36 -8.29
CA THR A 227 10.98 0.80 -7.90
C THR A 227 10.62 1.10 -6.44
N ARG A 228 11.60 1.48 -5.60
CA ARG A 228 11.38 1.91 -4.21
C ARG A 228 10.52 3.16 -4.05
N PHE A 229 10.36 3.96 -5.10
CA PHE A 229 9.48 5.13 -5.09
C PHE A 229 7.98 4.77 -5.16
N ALA A 230 7.60 3.51 -5.38
CA ALA A 230 6.20 3.08 -5.31
C ALA A 230 5.75 3.02 -3.85
N ASP A 231 5.38 4.19 -3.33
CA ASP A 231 4.98 4.43 -1.94
C ASP A 231 4.09 5.68 -1.90
N GLY A 232 3.04 5.66 -1.08
CA GLY A 232 2.06 6.76 -1.03
C GLY A 232 2.63 8.10 -0.60
N PHE A 233 3.68 8.15 0.21
CA PHE A 233 4.35 9.40 0.55
C PHE A 233 5.13 9.96 -0.63
N GLU A 234 5.92 9.11 -1.30
CA GLU A 234 6.70 9.48 -2.48
C GLU A 234 5.80 9.91 -3.66
N TYR A 235 4.58 9.37 -3.74
CA TYR A 235 3.58 9.74 -4.76
C TYR A 235 2.80 11.02 -4.40
N GLY A 236 3.07 11.63 -3.24
CA GLY A 236 2.38 12.85 -2.80
C GLY A 236 0.96 12.61 -2.26
N LEU A 237 0.60 11.37 -1.95
CA LEU A 237 -0.69 11.05 -1.30
C LEU A 237 -0.67 11.40 0.20
N GLY A 238 0.53 11.54 0.78
CA GLY A 238 0.76 11.95 2.17
C GLY A 238 0.32 10.94 3.24
N ALA A 239 -0.34 9.86 2.84
CA ALA A 239 -0.65 8.69 3.66
C ALA A 239 -0.93 7.48 2.77
N GLU A 240 -0.72 6.28 3.31
CA GLU A 240 -1.01 5.02 2.63
C GLU A 240 -1.54 3.98 3.63
N ILE A 241 -2.56 3.20 3.25
CA ILE A 241 -2.98 2.01 4.00
C ILE A 241 -2.23 0.74 3.56
N GLY A 242 -1.78 0.72 2.32
CA GLY A 242 -1.04 -0.34 1.66
C GLY A 242 -1.02 -0.13 0.14
N ILE A 243 -0.38 -1.05 -0.57
CA ILE A 243 -0.29 -1.03 -2.02
C ILE A 243 -1.20 -2.12 -2.60
N SER A 244 -2.07 -1.74 -3.53
CA SER A 244 -2.95 -2.67 -4.24
C SER A 244 -2.40 -2.97 -5.62
N ASN A 245 -2.23 -4.25 -5.95
CA ASN A 245 -1.93 -4.69 -7.32
C ASN A 245 -3.20 -5.06 -8.12
N ASP A 246 -4.38 -4.99 -7.50
CA ASP A 246 -5.66 -5.26 -8.15
C ASP A 246 -6.05 -4.15 -9.14
N LYS A 247 -6.83 -4.51 -10.17
CA LYS A 247 -7.28 -3.57 -11.22
C LYS A 247 -8.52 -2.77 -10.84
N LEU A 248 -9.32 -3.25 -9.88
CA LEU A 248 -10.61 -2.68 -9.54
C LEU A 248 -10.50 -1.80 -8.28
N HIS A 249 -11.32 -0.75 -8.23
CA HIS A 249 -11.46 0.18 -7.10
C HIS A 249 -10.25 1.08 -6.83
N ALA A 250 -9.11 0.52 -6.41
CA ALA A 250 -7.88 1.26 -6.14
C ALA A 250 -6.66 0.42 -6.53
N ARG A 251 -5.68 1.04 -7.20
CA ARG A 251 -4.48 0.39 -7.71
C ARG A 251 -3.25 1.26 -7.46
N GLY A 252 -2.16 0.65 -7.03
CA GLY A 252 -0.96 1.32 -6.54
C GLY A 252 -1.09 1.68 -5.06
N PRO A 253 -0.27 2.63 -4.57
CA PRO A 253 -0.41 3.22 -3.24
C PRO A 253 -1.84 3.69 -2.95
N VAL A 254 -2.45 3.14 -1.91
CA VAL A 254 -3.85 3.42 -1.55
C VAL A 254 -3.90 4.49 -0.45
N GLY A 255 -4.11 5.75 -0.86
CA GLY A 255 -4.34 6.89 0.04
C GLY A 255 -5.80 7.07 0.47
N LEU A 256 -6.15 8.24 0.99
CA LEU A 256 -7.50 8.53 1.50
C LEU A 256 -8.61 8.30 0.47
N GLU A 257 -8.37 8.63 -0.80
CA GLU A 257 -9.36 8.42 -1.86
C GLU A 257 -9.71 6.95 -2.09
N GLY A 258 -8.74 6.05 -1.96
CA GLY A 258 -8.97 4.61 -2.10
C GLY A 258 -9.85 4.01 -0.99
N LEU A 259 -10.15 4.79 0.05
CA LEU A 259 -11.07 4.42 1.13
C LEU A 259 -12.49 4.99 0.91
N THR A 260 -12.76 5.49 -0.29
CA THR A 260 -14.04 6.12 -0.67
C THR A 260 -14.64 5.48 -1.91
N SER A 261 -15.94 5.67 -2.11
CA SER A 261 -16.67 5.32 -3.33
C SER A 261 -17.36 6.55 -3.91
N LEU A 262 -17.84 6.46 -5.14
CA LEU A 262 -18.61 7.49 -5.81
C LEU A 262 -20.09 7.09 -5.90
N LYS A 263 -20.99 8.01 -5.58
CA LYS A 263 -22.43 7.87 -5.85
C LYS A 263 -22.91 8.98 -6.76
N TYR A 264 -23.92 8.72 -7.58
CA TYR A 264 -24.58 9.79 -8.33
C TYR A 264 -25.42 10.67 -7.41
N VAL A 265 -25.37 11.97 -7.67
CA VAL A 265 -26.24 12.99 -7.07
C VAL A 265 -26.92 13.75 -8.21
N VAL A 266 -28.23 13.93 -8.07
CA VAL A 266 -29.07 14.56 -9.09
C VAL A 266 -29.80 15.73 -8.45
N MET A 267 -29.69 16.91 -9.06
CA MET A 267 -30.50 18.07 -8.72
C MET A 267 -31.48 18.34 -9.86
N GLY A 268 -32.75 18.46 -9.51
CA GLY A 268 -33.81 18.74 -10.46
C GLY A 268 -34.79 19.76 -9.90
N HIS A 269 -35.73 20.16 -10.74
CA HIS A 269 -36.79 21.12 -10.47
C HIS A 269 -38.18 20.46 -10.57
N GLY A 270 -38.24 19.13 -10.51
CA GLY A 270 -39.48 18.35 -10.60
C GLY A 270 -39.66 17.62 -11.93
N GLU A 271 -38.58 17.41 -12.67
CA GLU A 271 -38.59 16.68 -13.93
C GLU A 271 -39.09 15.24 -13.71
N VAL A 272 -39.99 14.80 -14.58
CA VAL A 272 -40.53 13.43 -14.59
C VAL A 272 -39.96 12.64 -15.76
N ARG A 273 -39.80 11.32 -15.59
CA ARG A 273 -39.43 10.40 -16.67
C ARG A 273 -40.66 10.12 -17.53
N GLN A 274 -40.55 10.34 -18.84
CA GLN A 274 -41.54 9.91 -19.83
C GLN A 274 -41.41 8.42 -20.13
#